data_AF-A0A933SUQ3-F1
#
_entry.id   AF-A0A933SUQ3-F1
#
_cell.length_a   1.000
_cell.length_b   1.000
_cell.length_c   1.000
_cell.angle_alpha   90.00
_cell.angle_beta   90.00
_cell.angle_gamma   90.00
#
_symmetry.space_group_name_H-M   'P 1'
#
loop_
_entity.id
_entity.type
_entity.pdbx_description
1 polymer ?
#
loop_
_entity_poly.entity_id
_entity_poly.type
_entity_poly.pdbx_seq_one_letter_code
_entity_poly.pdbx_strand_id
1 'polypeptide(L)'
;MDKKKMAILVGGGPAPGINSVISAATIRSVLSGSDVIGILDGFKWISKGDISRVTPLTIESVSRIHFRGGSHIGISRENPTKDPKLLENVVTSLLRLNVDKLLTIGGDDTAYSAHCVDQKAHGRIRVAHVPKTIDNDLDLPHGISTFGFQTARHVGVEILKNIMVDGKTTSRWYFVVTMGRKAGHLAMGIGKAAGATLTLIPEEFVEGKIRLKNIVDILVGAIIKRLSYGRQDGVCVLAEGLVESLDPKDLSALENVERDAHDNIRIAEINFGEILKSEVQKRLKGLGIKSTIVSKNIGYELRCADPIPFDMEYTRDLGHCAAQFLLNEGTGAMVSIQNYRFVPLYFKDIIDPKSNKMKIRMVDVSSEYYQIAQKYMIRLRKEDFTDAHELAKLAAITNQSMENFESQFSYLVGLGDGTSEKNSKEKDA
;
A
#
# COMPACT_ATOMS: atom_id res chain seq x y z
N MET A 1 -24.01 -38.66 -4.60
CA MET A 1 -23.38 -37.61 -3.76
C MET A 1 -23.27 -36.37 -4.62
N ASP A 2 -23.93 -35.28 -4.26
CA ASP A 2 -23.72 -34.01 -4.96
C ASP A 2 -22.23 -33.64 -4.89
N LYS A 3 -21.63 -33.43 -6.06
CA LYS A 3 -20.22 -33.07 -6.15
C LYS A 3 -20.02 -31.70 -5.48
N LYS A 4 -19.21 -31.69 -4.43
CA LYS A 4 -18.69 -30.47 -3.78
C LYS A 4 -17.98 -29.60 -4.83
N LYS A 5 -18.27 -28.30 -4.87
CA LYS A 5 -17.72 -27.37 -5.87
C LYS A 5 -17.23 -26.08 -5.23
N MET A 6 -15.98 -25.75 -5.50
CA MET A 6 -15.35 -24.50 -5.08
C MET A 6 -15.39 -23.47 -6.19
N ALA A 7 -15.75 -22.24 -5.85
CA ALA A 7 -15.53 -21.06 -6.69
C ALA A 7 -14.33 -20.26 -6.19
N ILE A 8 -13.52 -19.78 -7.12
CA ILE A 8 -12.42 -18.83 -6.86
C ILE A 8 -12.72 -17.52 -7.58
N LEU A 9 -12.57 -16.39 -6.92
CA LEU A 9 -12.68 -15.07 -7.54
C LEU A 9 -11.63 -14.09 -7.04
N VAL A 10 -11.31 -13.10 -7.86
CA VAL A 10 -10.33 -12.05 -7.55
C VAL A 10 -10.99 -10.67 -7.57
N GLY A 11 -10.85 -9.92 -6.49
CA GLY A 11 -11.38 -8.57 -6.32
C GLY A 11 -10.29 -7.50 -6.13
N GLY A 12 -10.61 -6.26 -6.47
CA GLY A 12 -9.79 -5.08 -6.24
C GLY A 12 -8.75 -4.80 -7.35
N GLY A 13 -7.58 -4.29 -6.96
CA GLY A 13 -6.44 -4.07 -7.86
C GLY A 13 -5.51 -5.28 -7.97
N PRO A 14 -4.69 -5.38 -9.03
CA PRO A 14 -3.74 -6.48 -9.19
C PRO A 14 -2.62 -6.45 -8.15
N ALA A 15 -2.05 -7.62 -7.87
CA ALA A 15 -0.83 -7.79 -7.09
C ALA A 15 -0.09 -9.05 -7.58
N PRO A 16 1.25 -9.10 -7.55
CA PRO A 16 1.99 -10.31 -7.89
C PRO A 16 1.60 -11.48 -6.99
N GLY A 17 1.46 -12.68 -7.58
CA GLY A 17 1.14 -13.91 -6.83
C GLY A 17 -0.33 -14.33 -6.81
N ILE A 18 -1.26 -13.57 -7.42
CA ILE A 18 -2.68 -14.00 -7.58
C ILE A 18 -2.77 -15.40 -8.21
N ASN A 19 -2.05 -15.61 -9.30
CA ASN A 19 -2.08 -16.87 -10.05
C ASN A 19 -1.55 -18.05 -9.24
N SER A 20 -0.62 -17.81 -8.33
CA SER A 20 -0.10 -18.82 -7.41
C SER A 20 -1.15 -19.28 -6.40
N VAL A 21 -1.94 -18.35 -5.86
CA VAL A 21 -3.09 -18.68 -5.00
C VAL A 21 -4.12 -19.51 -5.78
N ILE A 22 -4.50 -19.07 -6.99
CA ILE A 22 -5.45 -19.77 -7.86
C ILE A 22 -4.95 -21.20 -8.15
N SER A 23 -3.69 -21.32 -8.54
CA SER A 23 -3.06 -22.61 -8.89
C SER A 23 -3.04 -23.57 -7.70
N ALA A 24 -2.56 -23.12 -6.53
CA ALA A 24 -2.46 -23.97 -5.35
C ALA A 24 -3.82 -24.38 -4.78
N ALA A 25 -4.78 -23.44 -4.69
CA ALA A 25 -6.13 -23.74 -4.24
C ALA A 25 -6.82 -24.74 -5.19
N THR A 26 -6.72 -24.53 -6.50
CA THR A 26 -7.28 -25.43 -7.51
C THR A 26 -6.71 -26.83 -7.38
N ILE A 27 -5.38 -26.98 -7.35
CA ILE A 27 -4.71 -28.28 -7.21
C ILE A 27 -5.17 -28.98 -5.94
N ARG A 28 -5.18 -28.26 -4.79
CA ARG A 28 -5.59 -28.85 -3.51
C ARG A 28 -7.03 -29.35 -3.54
N SER A 29 -7.95 -28.57 -4.11
CA SER A 29 -9.38 -28.91 -4.21
C SER A 29 -9.65 -30.08 -5.15
N VAL A 30 -9.03 -30.09 -6.33
CA VAL A 30 -9.19 -31.18 -7.31
C VAL A 30 -8.65 -32.50 -6.77
N LEU A 31 -7.49 -32.49 -6.09
CA LEU A 31 -6.94 -33.69 -5.43
C LEU A 31 -7.83 -34.21 -4.29
N SER A 32 -8.71 -33.37 -3.75
CA SER A 32 -9.73 -33.77 -2.77
C SER A 32 -11.08 -34.16 -3.38
N GLY A 33 -11.16 -34.28 -4.71
CA GLY A 33 -12.39 -34.64 -5.42
C GLY A 33 -13.43 -33.52 -5.50
N SER A 34 -13.04 -32.27 -5.26
CA SER A 34 -13.89 -31.09 -5.42
C SER A 34 -13.63 -30.43 -6.77
N ASP A 35 -14.68 -30.23 -7.57
CA ASP A 35 -14.56 -29.47 -8.82
C ASP A 35 -14.31 -27.98 -8.49
N VAL A 36 -13.61 -27.27 -9.37
CA VAL A 36 -13.24 -25.87 -9.17
C VAL A 36 -13.64 -25.04 -10.38
N ILE A 37 -14.29 -23.90 -10.11
CA ILE A 37 -14.59 -22.88 -11.13
C ILE A 37 -13.95 -21.55 -10.76
N GLY A 38 -13.40 -20.85 -11.74
CA GLY A 38 -13.02 -19.45 -11.64
C GLY A 38 -14.18 -18.57 -12.04
N ILE A 39 -14.58 -17.63 -11.17
CA ILE A 39 -15.54 -16.58 -11.53
C ILE A 39 -14.77 -15.45 -12.21
N LEU A 40 -15.13 -15.13 -13.44
CA LEU A 40 -14.44 -14.11 -14.22
C LEU A 40 -14.78 -12.71 -13.69
N ASP A 41 -13.78 -11.84 -13.63
CA ASP A 41 -13.92 -10.43 -13.22
C ASP A 41 -14.55 -10.23 -11.83
N GLY A 42 -14.20 -11.06 -10.85
CA GLY A 42 -14.61 -10.88 -9.47
C GLY A 42 -16.14 -10.97 -9.29
N PHE A 43 -16.73 -10.01 -8.55
CA PHE A 43 -18.17 -9.99 -8.30
C PHE A 43 -19.03 -9.43 -9.44
N LYS A 44 -18.41 -8.82 -10.46
CA LYS A 44 -19.07 -7.99 -11.50
C LYS A 44 -20.29 -8.64 -12.16
N TRP A 45 -20.16 -9.91 -12.55
CA TRP A 45 -21.18 -10.61 -13.33
C TRP A 45 -22.18 -11.34 -12.44
N ILE A 46 -21.69 -12.02 -11.40
CA ILE A 46 -22.54 -12.77 -10.47
C ILE A 46 -23.42 -11.85 -9.61
N SER A 47 -23.01 -10.60 -9.33
CA SER A 47 -23.86 -9.61 -8.66
C SER A 47 -25.04 -9.15 -9.53
N LYS A 48 -24.92 -9.31 -10.85
CA LYS A 48 -25.98 -9.03 -11.84
C LYS A 48 -26.81 -10.28 -12.18
N GLY A 49 -26.53 -11.43 -11.56
CA GLY A 49 -27.19 -12.69 -11.84
C GLY A 49 -26.70 -13.44 -13.09
N ASP A 50 -25.63 -12.95 -13.73
CA ASP A 50 -25.01 -13.59 -14.89
C ASP A 50 -24.03 -14.69 -14.43
N ILE A 51 -24.46 -15.93 -14.57
CA ILE A 51 -23.69 -17.13 -14.22
C ILE A 51 -22.90 -17.72 -15.41
N SER A 52 -22.95 -17.09 -16.59
CA SER A 52 -22.25 -17.58 -17.79
C SER A 52 -20.75 -17.25 -17.77
N ARG A 53 -20.34 -16.28 -16.95
CA ARG A 53 -18.98 -15.74 -16.86
C ARG A 53 -18.11 -16.52 -15.87
N VAL A 54 -17.99 -17.82 -16.12
CA VAL A 54 -17.18 -18.74 -15.31
C VAL A 54 -16.32 -19.61 -16.21
N THR A 55 -15.18 -20.06 -15.69
CA THR A 55 -14.31 -21.02 -16.38
C THR A 55 -13.99 -22.20 -15.46
N PRO A 56 -13.97 -23.45 -15.95
CA PRO A 56 -13.40 -24.56 -15.19
C PRO A 56 -11.94 -24.29 -14.87
N LEU A 57 -11.51 -24.66 -13.67
CA LEU A 57 -10.09 -24.67 -13.28
C LEU A 57 -9.68 -26.12 -13.01
N THR A 58 -8.78 -26.64 -13.84
CA THR A 58 -8.21 -27.99 -13.72
C THR A 58 -6.73 -27.90 -13.36
N ILE A 59 -6.13 -29.00 -12.89
CA ILE A 59 -4.68 -29.07 -12.63
C ILE A 59 -3.89 -28.67 -13.88
N GLU A 60 -4.35 -29.10 -15.05
CA GLU A 60 -3.75 -28.74 -16.34
C GLU A 60 -3.89 -27.25 -16.65
N SER A 61 -5.10 -26.68 -16.50
CA SER A 61 -5.35 -25.27 -16.84
C SER A 61 -4.59 -24.29 -15.94
N VAL A 62 -4.29 -24.69 -14.70
CA VAL A 62 -3.51 -23.88 -13.75
C VAL A 62 -2.04 -24.28 -13.68
N SER A 63 -1.58 -25.15 -14.57
CA SER A 63 -0.18 -25.55 -14.63
C SER A 63 0.69 -24.34 -14.94
N ARG A 64 1.75 -24.14 -14.15
CA ARG A 64 2.76 -23.07 -14.32
C ARG A 64 2.26 -21.62 -14.29
N ILE A 65 0.96 -21.33 -14.11
CA ILE A 65 0.48 -19.94 -14.02
C ILE A 65 1.05 -19.20 -12.79
N HIS A 66 1.50 -19.94 -11.77
CA HIS A 66 2.11 -19.38 -10.56
C HIS A 66 3.43 -18.61 -10.80
N PHE A 67 4.07 -18.77 -11.97
CA PHE A 67 5.21 -17.95 -12.38
C PHE A 67 4.80 -16.58 -12.93
N ARG A 68 3.51 -16.36 -13.23
CA ARG A 68 3.04 -15.19 -13.97
C ARG A 68 2.36 -14.18 -13.07
N GLY A 69 2.67 -12.91 -13.29
CA GLY A 69 1.91 -11.79 -12.75
C GLY A 69 0.49 -11.68 -13.32
N GLY A 70 -0.27 -10.69 -12.84
CA GLY A 70 -1.66 -10.48 -13.25
C GLY A 70 -2.64 -11.51 -12.66
N SER A 71 -3.80 -11.66 -13.30
CA SER A 71 -4.87 -12.59 -12.87
C SER A 71 -5.38 -13.42 -14.04
N HIS A 72 -5.27 -14.75 -13.93
CA HIS A 72 -5.70 -15.71 -14.94
C HIS A 72 -7.22 -15.70 -15.19
N ILE A 73 -8.00 -15.30 -14.18
CA ILE A 73 -9.48 -15.26 -14.24
C ILE A 73 -10.03 -13.82 -14.26
N GLY A 74 -9.19 -12.84 -14.59
CA GLY A 74 -9.57 -11.43 -14.55
C GLY A 74 -9.74 -10.90 -13.13
N ILE A 75 -10.17 -9.64 -13.00
CA ILE A 75 -10.33 -8.95 -11.72
C ILE A 75 -11.31 -7.79 -11.89
N SER A 76 -12.06 -7.42 -10.84
CA SER A 76 -12.86 -6.20 -10.84
C SER A 76 -12.90 -5.51 -9.49
N ARG A 77 -13.29 -4.24 -9.50
CA ARG A 77 -13.57 -3.43 -8.30
C ARG A 77 -15.05 -3.42 -7.93
N GLU A 78 -15.84 -4.36 -8.45
CA GLU A 78 -17.27 -4.45 -8.12
C GLU A 78 -17.43 -4.75 -6.62
N ASN A 79 -18.25 -3.94 -5.95
CA ASN A 79 -18.58 -4.16 -4.54
C ASN A 79 -20.09 -4.47 -4.42
N PRO A 80 -20.46 -5.75 -4.26
CA PRO A 80 -21.87 -6.15 -4.19
C PRO A 80 -22.55 -5.74 -2.88
N THR A 81 -21.81 -5.24 -1.87
CA THR A 81 -22.40 -4.83 -0.58
C THR A 81 -23.05 -3.45 -0.62
N LYS A 82 -22.91 -2.72 -1.73
CA LYS A 82 -23.52 -1.38 -1.91
C LYS A 82 -25.04 -1.44 -2.06
N ASP A 83 -25.58 -2.58 -2.48
CA ASP A 83 -27.01 -2.82 -2.67
C ASP A 83 -27.35 -4.23 -2.16
N PRO A 84 -28.27 -4.38 -1.19
CA PRO A 84 -28.72 -5.69 -0.71
C PRO A 84 -29.15 -6.65 -1.82
N LYS A 85 -29.71 -6.14 -2.93
CA LYS A 85 -30.11 -6.94 -4.09
C LYS A 85 -28.90 -7.51 -4.83
N LEU A 86 -27.83 -6.75 -4.97
CA LEU A 86 -26.58 -7.22 -5.58
C LEU A 86 -25.96 -8.34 -4.75
N LEU A 87 -25.95 -8.20 -3.41
CA LEU A 87 -25.47 -9.25 -2.51
C LEU A 87 -26.34 -10.52 -2.57
N GLU A 88 -27.67 -10.38 -2.62
CA GLU A 88 -28.59 -11.51 -2.79
C GLU A 88 -28.34 -12.26 -4.12
N ASN A 89 -28.13 -11.50 -5.20
CA ASN A 89 -27.80 -12.07 -6.51
C ASN A 89 -26.49 -12.84 -6.48
N VAL A 90 -25.47 -12.37 -5.75
CA VAL A 90 -24.19 -13.10 -5.58
C VAL A 90 -24.45 -14.47 -4.95
N VAL A 91 -25.14 -14.53 -3.81
CA VAL A 91 -25.43 -15.80 -3.12
C VAL A 91 -26.27 -16.71 -4.01
N THR A 92 -27.33 -16.18 -4.63
CA THR A 92 -28.20 -16.94 -5.53
C THR A 92 -27.44 -17.49 -6.74
N SER A 93 -26.55 -16.69 -7.33
CA SER A 93 -25.73 -17.10 -8.48
C SER A 93 -24.76 -18.23 -8.12
N LEU A 94 -24.10 -18.14 -6.96
CA LEU A 94 -23.22 -19.19 -6.46
C LEU A 94 -24.00 -20.50 -6.22
N LEU A 95 -25.19 -20.42 -5.60
CA LEU A 95 -26.06 -21.58 -5.40
C LEU A 95 -26.52 -22.19 -6.73
N ARG A 96 -26.90 -21.37 -7.73
CA ARG A 96 -27.27 -21.84 -9.08
C ARG A 96 -26.11 -22.53 -9.82
N LEU A 97 -24.88 -22.19 -9.48
CA LEU A 97 -23.67 -22.85 -9.99
C LEU A 97 -23.31 -24.13 -9.21
N ASN A 98 -24.13 -24.51 -8.22
CA ASN A 98 -23.88 -25.59 -7.25
C ASN A 98 -22.60 -25.39 -6.44
N VAL A 99 -22.24 -24.14 -6.14
CA VAL A 99 -21.07 -23.79 -5.34
C VAL A 99 -21.41 -23.88 -3.86
N ASP A 100 -20.60 -24.63 -3.11
CA ASP A 100 -20.71 -24.76 -1.66
C ASP A 100 -19.49 -24.19 -0.91
N LYS A 101 -18.46 -23.76 -1.65
CA LYS A 101 -17.24 -23.11 -1.11
C LYS A 101 -16.82 -21.94 -1.98
N LEU A 102 -16.55 -20.79 -1.39
CA LEU A 102 -16.06 -19.60 -2.05
C LEU A 102 -14.70 -19.20 -1.48
N LEU A 103 -13.69 -19.13 -2.35
CA LEU A 103 -12.39 -18.57 -2.05
C LEU A 103 -12.26 -17.23 -2.75
N THR A 104 -12.12 -16.16 -1.97
CA THR A 104 -11.94 -14.80 -2.48
C THR A 104 -10.49 -14.36 -2.33
N ILE A 105 -9.97 -13.62 -3.30
CA ILE A 105 -8.60 -13.09 -3.30
C ILE A 105 -8.69 -11.57 -3.47
N GLY A 106 -8.27 -10.78 -2.48
CA GLY A 106 -8.58 -9.34 -2.52
C GLY A 106 -8.02 -8.51 -1.38
N GLY A 107 -8.29 -7.21 -1.43
CA GLY A 107 -8.00 -6.28 -0.33
C GLY A 107 -9.17 -6.17 0.65
N ASP A 108 -9.21 -5.08 1.41
CA ASP A 108 -10.18 -4.79 2.48
C ASP A 108 -11.64 -4.85 1.97
N ASP A 109 -11.93 -4.19 0.85
CA ASP A 109 -13.28 -4.18 0.25
C ASP A 109 -13.76 -5.60 -0.14
N THR A 110 -12.83 -6.43 -0.63
CA THR A 110 -13.15 -7.81 -1.04
C THR A 110 -13.33 -8.70 0.18
N ALA A 111 -12.52 -8.50 1.23
CA ALA A 111 -12.65 -9.22 2.49
C ALA A 111 -13.99 -8.91 3.17
N TYR A 112 -14.42 -7.65 3.16
CA TYR A 112 -15.75 -7.25 3.62
C TYR A 112 -16.87 -7.89 2.78
N SER A 113 -16.74 -7.87 1.45
CA SER A 113 -17.69 -8.55 0.56
C SER A 113 -17.79 -10.05 0.87
N ALA A 114 -16.65 -10.70 1.13
CA ALA A 114 -16.59 -12.11 1.51
C ALA A 114 -17.30 -12.38 2.84
N HIS A 115 -17.12 -11.52 3.84
CA HIS A 115 -17.85 -11.60 5.11
C HIS A 115 -19.36 -11.46 4.93
N CYS A 116 -19.82 -10.50 4.11
CA CYS A 116 -21.24 -10.34 3.84
C CYS A 116 -21.84 -11.56 3.11
N VAL A 117 -21.10 -12.17 2.19
CA VAL A 117 -21.52 -13.41 1.52
C VAL A 117 -21.60 -14.58 2.51
N ASP A 118 -20.61 -14.73 3.40
CA ASP A 118 -20.59 -15.76 4.45
C ASP A 118 -21.84 -15.67 5.35
N GLN A 119 -22.14 -14.47 5.85
CA GLN A 119 -23.31 -14.20 6.69
C GLN A 119 -24.62 -14.50 5.95
N LYS A 120 -24.75 -14.00 4.72
CA LYS A 120 -25.97 -14.14 3.90
C LYS A 120 -26.19 -15.58 3.42
N ALA A 121 -25.12 -16.34 3.23
CA ALA A 121 -25.21 -17.73 2.82
C ALA A 121 -25.73 -18.64 3.94
N HIS A 122 -25.72 -18.23 5.21
CA HIS A 122 -26.23 -19.01 6.35
C HIS A 122 -25.74 -20.48 6.34
N GLY A 123 -24.44 -20.67 6.09
CA GLY A 123 -23.79 -21.99 6.04
C GLY A 123 -23.99 -22.79 4.75
N ARG A 124 -24.80 -22.31 3.79
CA ARG A 124 -24.97 -22.93 2.46
C ARG A 124 -23.71 -22.80 1.59
N ILE A 125 -22.89 -21.79 1.85
CA ILE A 125 -21.61 -21.54 1.17
C ILE A 125 -20.58 -21.24 2.26
N ARG A 126 -19.48 -21.98 2.28
CA ARG A 126 -18.33 -21.70 3.16
C ARG A 126 -17.40 -20.70 2.49
N VAL A 127 -16.91 -19.70 3.21
CA VAL A 127 -16.12 -18.60 2.62
C VAL A 127 -14.76 -18.47 3.29
N ALA A 128 -13.71 -18.35 2.46
CA ALA A 128 -12.37 -17.97 2.91
C ALA A 128 -11.84 -16.81 2.06
N HIS A 129 -10.97 -16.01 2.66
CA HIS A 129 -10.37 -14.85 2.00
C HIS A 129 -8.84 -14.90 2.06
N VAL A 130 -8.18 -14.63 0.94
CA VAL A 130 -6.72 -14.56 0.84
C VAL A 130 -6.28 -13.08 0.73
N PRO A 131 -5.43 -12.57 1.66
CA PRO A 131 -5.13 -11.14 1.83
C PRO A 131 -4.18 -10.61 0.75
N LYS A 132 -4.74 -9.96 -0.27
CA LYS A 132 -4.05 -9.41 -1.44
C LYS A 132 -3.99 -7.88 -1.42
N THR A 133 -2.80 -7.33 -1.21
CA THR A 133 -2.50 -5.91 -1.47
C THR A 133 -0.99 -5.70 -1.60
N ILE A 134 -0.57 -4.80 -2.49
CA ILE A 134 0.83 -4.34 -2.55
C ILE A 134 1.13 -3.26 -1.51
N ASP A 135 0.09 -2.68 -0.89
CA ASP A 135 0.22 -1.58 0.07
C ASP A 135 0.53 -2.07 1.50
N ASN A 136 0.46 -3.39 1.72
CA ASN A 136 0.78 -4.05 2.99
C ASN A 136 -0.06 -3.60 4.19
N ASP A 137 -1.27 -3.12 3.93
CA ASP A 137 -2.12 -2.35 4.82
C ASP A 137 -3.35 -3.11 5.37
N LEU A 138 -3.49 -4.40 5.04
CA LEU A 138 -4.48 -5.28 5.69
C LEU A 138 -4.07 -5.59 7.13
N ASP A 139 -5.06 -5.84 7.99
CA ASP A 139 -4.90 -6.18 9.41
C ASP A 139 -4.33 -7.59 9.62
N LEU A 140 -3.09 -7.79 9.19
CA LEU A 140 -2.27 -8.95 9.52
C LEU A 140 -1.35 -8.60 10.70
N PRO A 141 -0.97 -9.57 11.55
CA PRO A 141 0.02 -9.34 12.59
C PRO A 141 1.29 -8.67 12.05
N HIS A 142 1.89 -7.79 12.85
CA HIS A 142 3.13 -7.14 12.48
C HIS A 142 4.21 -8.17 12.14
N GLY A 143 5.07 -7.83 11.18
CA GLY A 143 6.09 -8.74 10.64
C GLY A 143 5.60 -9.67 9.53
N ILE A 144 4.29 -9.78 9.30
CA ILE A 144 3.71 -10.60 8.23
C ILE A 144 3.30 -9.69 7.06
N SER A 145 3.86 -9.97 5.88
CA SER A 145 3.50 -9.22 4.67
C SER A 145 2.18 -9.71 4.10
N THR A 146 1.35 -8.82 3.55
CA THR A 146 0.33 -9.23 2.57
C THR A 146 1.04 -9.68 1.30
N PHE A 147 0.44 -10.59 0.55
CA PHE A 147 1.12 -11.10 -0.63
C PHE A 147 1.13 -10.07 -1.76
N GLY A 148 2.23 -10.08 -2.53
CA GLY A 148 2.50 -9.13 -3.61
C GLY A 148 3.31 -7.91 -3.17
N PHE A 149 3.34 -7.59 -1.86
CA PHE A 149 4.14 -6.50 -1.31
C PHE A 149 5.64 -6.71 -1.56
N GLN A 150 6.18 -7.92 -1.33
CA GLN A 150 7.62 -8.16 -1.46
C GLN A 150 8.08 -8.10 -2.91
N THR A 151 7.29 -8.60 -3.86
CA THR A 151 7.57 -8.45 -5.30
C THR A 151 7.47 -6.99 -5.72
N ALA A 152 6.41 -6.27 -5.31
CA ALA A 152 6.26 -4.85 -5.64
C ALA A 152 7.43 -4.02 -5.08
N ARG A 153 7.86 -4.31 -3.84
CA ARG A 153 9.05 -3.73 -3.21
C ARG A 153 10.31 -4.08 -4.00
N HIS A 154 10.50 -5.33 -4.40
CA HIS A 154 11.67 -5.77 -5.16
C HIS A 154 11.82 -5.01 -6.48
N VAL A 155 10.77 -5.01 -7.32
CA VAL A 155 10.76 -4.30 -8.60
C VAL A 155 10.92 -2.79 -8.39
N GLY A 156 10.27 -2.23 -7.36
CA GLY A 156 10.40 -0.82 -7.01
C GLY A 156 11.84 -0.43 -6.65
N VAL A 157 12.56 -1.30 -5.92
CA VAL A 157 13.99 -1.11 -5.61
C VAL A 157 14.85 -1.18 -6.86
N GLU A 158 14.58 -2.10 -7.79
CA GLU A 158 15.33 -2.17 -9.06
C GLU A 158 15.19 -0.90 -9.89
N ILE A 159 13.97 -0.38 -10.01
CA ILE A 159 13.71 0.91 -10.67
C ILE A 159 14.47 2.03 -9.95
N LEU A 160 14.38 2.08 -8.62
CA LEU A 160 14.98 3.15 -7.83
C LEU A 160 16.51 3.16 -7.92
N LYS A 161 17.15 1.99 -7.95
CA LYS A 161 18.60 1.87 -8.15
C LYS A 161 19.06 2.54 -9.43
N ASN A 162 18.35 2.31 -10.54
CA ASN A 162 18.68 2.94 -11.82
C ASN A 162 18.50 4.47 -11.75
N ILE A 163 17.41 4.93 -11.11
CA ILE A 163 17.15 6.35 -10.89
C ILE A 163 18.25 7.00 -10.02
N MET A 164 18.73 6.31 -8.98
CA MET A 164 19.81 6.81 -8.12
C MET A 164 21.14 6.96 -8.88
N VAL A 165 21.48 6.01 -9.75
CA VAL A 165 22.67 6.09 -10.61
C VAL A 165 22.54 7.25 -11.61
N ASP A 166 21.38 7.40 -12.24
CA ASP A 166 21.13 8.52 -13.16
C ASP A 166 21.19 9.88 -12.45
N GLY A 167 20.57 10.00 -11.27
CA GLY A 167 20.62 11.21 -10.44
C GLY A 167 22.04 11.61 -10.13
N LYS A 168 22.87 10.65 -9.67
CA LYS A 168 24.30 10.88 -9.41
C LYS A 168 25.07 11.31 -10.66
N THR A 169 24.76 10.72 -11.82
CA THR A 169 25.47 11.00 -13.08
C THR A 169 25.11 12.37 -13.65
N THR A 170 23.87 12.81 -13.45
CA THR A 170 23.32 14.04 -14.07
C THR A 170 23.19 15.20 -13.09
N SER A 171 23.61 15.04 -11.84
CA SER A 171 23.43 16.01 -10.73
C SER A 171 21.97 16.43 -10.54
N ARG A 172 21.05 15.44 -10.52
CA ARG A 172 19.60 15.67 -10.42
C ARG A 172 18.99 15.08 -9.16
N TRP A 173 17.91 15.73 -8.75
CA TRP A 173 17.00 15.19 -7.75
C TRP A 173 15.82 14.49 -8.42
N TYR A 174 15.47 13.33 -7.90
CA TYR A 174 14.27 12.59 -8.30
C TYR A 174 13.28 12.53 -7.16
N PHE A 175 12.04 12.95 -7.44
CA PHE A 175 10.89 12.76 -6.57
C PHE A 175 10.08 11.60 -7.12
N VAL A 176 10.17 10.47 -6.45
CA VAL A 176 9.53 9.21 -6.85
C VAL A 176 8.31 9.00 -5.96
N VAL A 177 7.12 9.24 -6.51
CA VAL A 177 5.86 8.96 -5.82
C VAL A 177 5.50 7.50 -6.02
N THR A 178 5.29 6.77 -4.93
CA THR A 178 4.89 5.36 -4.96
C THR A 178 3.44 5.20 -4.60
N MET A 179 2.83 4.14 -5.12
CA MET A 179 1.53 3.68 -4.64
C MET A 179 1.57 3.32 -3.15
N GLY A 180 0.41 3.34 -2.52
CA GLY A 180 0.28 3.22 -1.06
C GLY A 180 -0.72 4.23 -0.57
N ARG A 181 -2.01 3.95 -0.82
CA ARG A 181 -3.08 4.93 -0.68
C ARG A 181 -3.26 5.38 0.76
N LYS A 182 -3.47 4.41 1.66
CA LYS A 182 -3.81 4.68 3.06
C LYS A 182 -2.59 4.62 4.00
N ALA A 183 -1.57 3.85 3.63
CA ALA A 183 -0.38 3.60 4.46
C ALA A 183 0.91 3.68 3.65
N GLY A 184 2.00 4.07 4.31
CA GLY A 184 3.31 4.28 3.70
C GLY A 184 4.21 3.06 3.57
N HIS A 185 3.71 1.84 3.80
CA HIS A 185 4.57 0.63 3.84
C HIS A 185 5.36 0.41 2.55
N LEU A 186 4.75 0.62 1.37
CA LEU A 186 5.43 0.42 0.09
C LEU A 186 6.53 1.46 -0.14
N ALA A 187 6.23 2.74 0.08
CA ALA A 187 7.21 3.82 0.02
C ALA A 187 8.39 3.55 0.98
N MET A 188 8.10 3.25 2.25
CA MET A 188 9.09 2.95 3.27
C MET A 188 9.90 1.69 2.92
N GLY A 189 9.24 0.63 2.45
CA GLY A 189 9.86 -0.63 2.07
C GLY A 189 10.83 -0.50 0.90
N ILE A 190 10.47 0.27 -0.13
CA ILE A 190 11.32 0.58 -1.29
C ILE A 190 12.46 1.51 -0.87
N GLY A 191 12.14 2.63 -0.23
CA GLY A 191 13.10 3.66 0.12
C GLY A 191 14.18 3.18 1.10
N LYS A 192 13.77 2.45 2.14
CA LYS A 192 14.69 1.83 3.10
C LYS A 192 15.63 0.81 2.43
N ALA A 193 15.09 -0.01 1.54
CA ALA A 193 15.85 -1.08 0.90
C ALA A 193 16.85 -0.57 -0.14
N ALA A 194 16.48 0.46 -0.90
CA ALA A 194 17.35 1.09 -1.88
C ALA A 194 18.39 2.04 -1.26
N GLY A 195 18.19 2.47 -0.01
CA GLY A 195 18.98 3.55 0.59
C GLY A 195 18.66 4.90 -0.05
N ALA A 196 17.37 5.18 -0.26
CA ALA A 196 16.92 6.47 -0.76
C ALA A 196 17.43 7.61 0.14
N THR A 197 17.68 8.77 -0.46
CA THR A 197 18.16 9.94 0.30
C THR A 197 17.16 10.35 1.38
N LEU A 198 15.88 10.30 1.03
CA LEU A 198 14.77 10.60 1.91
C LEU A 198 13.58 9.72 1.53
N THR A 199 12.81 9.28 2.50
CA THR A 199 11.49 8.70 2.27
C THR A 199 10.49 9.41 3.17
N LEU A 200 9.33 9.79 2.64
CA LEU A 200 8.25 10.42 3.40
C LEU A 200 6.97 9.60 3.31
N ILE A 201 6.37 9.36 4.48
CA ILE A 201 5.11 8.65 4.62
C ILE A 201 4.11 9.47 5.45
N PRO A 202 2.79 9.30 5.26
CA PRO A 202 1.80 10.07 6.01
C PRO A 202 1.86 9.81 7.52
N GLU A 203 2.31 8.64 7.96
CA GLU A 203 2.39 8.27 9.38
C GLU A 203 3.39 9.10 10.20
N GLU A 204 4.33 9.82 9.56
CA GLU A 204 5.26 10.70 10.27
C GLU A 204 4.58 11.94 10.87
N PHE A 205 3.37 12.25 10.40
CA PHE A 205 2.63 13.46 10.75
C PHE A 205 1.49 13.11 11.69
N VAL A 206 1.85 12.89 12.96
CA VAL A 206 0.96 12.34 13.99
C VAL A 206 -0.15 13.32 14.43
N GLU A 207 0.01 14.61 14.17
CA GLU A 207 -0.91 15.67 14.57
C GLU A 207 -1.63 16.32 13.38
N GLY A 208 -2.92 15.99 13.23
CA GLY A 208 -3.83 16.70 12.34
C GLY A 208 -3.53 16.56 10.84
N LYS A 209 -4.00 17.53 10.06
CA LYS A 209 -3.77 17.57 8.61
C LYS A 209 -2.36 18.11 8.31
N ILE A 210 -1.69 17.49 7.36
CA ILE A 210 -0.33 17.84 6.95
C ILE A 210 -0.38 19.16 6.19
N ARG A 211 0.45 20.13 6.61
CA ARG A 211 0.68 21.34 5.80
C ARG A 211 1.62 21.03 4.66
N LEU A 212 1.30 21.47 3.44
CA LEU A 212 2.15 21.29 2.26
C LEU A 212 3.54 21.89 2.48
N LYS A 213 3.61 23.03 3.18
CA LYS A 213 4.86 23.68 3.59
C LYS A 213 5.79 22.72 4.34
N ASN A 214 5.26 21.86 5.21
CA ASN A 214 6.09 20.92 5.98
C ASN A 214 6.79 19.94 5.05
N ILE A 215 6.07 19.34 4.10
CA ILE A 215 6.65 18.42 3.13
C ILE A 215 7.69 19.14 2.27
N VAL A 216 7.36 20.35 1.78
CA VAL A 216 8.26 21.16 0.96
C VAL A 216 9.55 21.49 1.71
N ASP A 217 9.46 21.99 2.95
CA ASP A 217 10.64 22.38 3.71
C ASP A 217 11.47 21.18 4.18
N ILE A 218 10.86 19.99 4.41
CA ILE A 218 11.63 18.75 4.64
C ILE A 218 12.44 18.37 3.39
N LEU A 219 11.83 18.43 2.20
CA LEU A 219 12.51 18.15 0.94
C LEU A 219 13.64 19.16 0.67
N VAL A 220 13.37 20.45 0.89
CA VAL A 220 14.37 21.52 0.77
C VAL A 220 15.51 21.34 1.77
N GLY A 221 15.20 21.01 3.03
CA GLY A 221 16.20 20.73 4.05
C GLY A 221 17.12 19.56 3.68
N ALA A 222 16.56 18.49 3.12
CA ALA A 222 17.35 17.36 2.60
C ALA A 222 18.29 17.78 1.45
N ILE A 223 17.81 18.65 0.55
CA ILE A 223 18.61 19.21 -0.55
C ILE A 223 19.75 20.07 -0.01
N ILE A 224 19.46 21.01 0.89
CA ILE A 224 20.45 21.90 1.50
C ILE A 224 21.52 21.08 2.24
N LYS A 225 21.10 20.11 3.06
CA LYS A 225 22.01 19.25 3.81
C LYS A 225 22.93 18.43 2.90
N ARG A 226 22.42 17.93 1.77
CA ARG A 226 23.26 17.25 0.78
C ARG A 226 24.23 18.17 0.05
N LEU A 227 23.80 19.38 -0.29
CA LEU A 227 24.67 20.39 -0.88
C LEU A 227 25.82 20.75 0.07
N SER A 228 25.54 20.83 1.37
CA SER A 228 26.55 21.03 2.42
C SER A 228 27.60 19.90 2.40
N TYR A 229 27.20 18.67 2.05
CA TYR A 229 28.11 17.53 1.87
C TYR A 229 28.77 17.46 0.48
N GLY A 230 28.67 18.53 -0.32
CA GLY A 230 29.24 18.59 -1.66
C GLY A 230 28.51 17.74 -2.69
N ARG A 231 27.26 17.32 -2.41
CA ARG A 231 26.47 16.46 -3.30
C ARG A 231 25.23 17.17 -3.84
N GLN A 232 25.09 17.17 -5.16
CA GLN A 232 24.03 17.89 -5.87
C GLN A 232 22.84 17.01 -6.27
N ASP A 233 23.02 15.69 -6.36
CA ASP A 233 21.96 14.76 -6.75
C ASP A 233 21.05 14.39 -5.56
N GLY A 234 20.09 13.48 -5.72
CA GLY A 234 19.33 12.89 -4.61
C GLY A 234 18.08 12.16 -5.08
N VAL A 235 17.56 11.26 -4.25
CA VAL A 235 16.30 10.56 -4.56
C VAL A 235 15.40 10.53 -3.34
N CYS A 236 14.22 11.13 -3.47
CA CYS A 236 13.16 11.12 -2.48
C CYS A 236 12.07 10.15 -2.89
N VAL A 237 11.68 9.25 -1.98
CA VAL A 237 10.54 8.36 -2.16
C VAL A 237 9.36 8.91 -1.36
N LEU A 238 8.20 9.07 -2.00
CA LEU A 238 7.05 9.74 -1.42
C LEU A 238 5.83 8.83 -1.51
N ALA A 239 5.16 8.55 -0.39
CA ALA A 239 3.90 7.82 -0.43
C ALA A 239 2.79 8.69 -1.05
N GLU A 240 2.01 8.15 -1.99
CA GLU A 240 0.85 8.85 -2.57
C GLU A 240 -0.17 9.27 -1.50
N GLY A 241 -0.29 8.49 -0.42
CA GLY A 241 -1.18 8.78 0.71
C GLY A 241 -0.89 10.10 1.43
N LEU A 242 0.28 10.72 1.22
CA LEU A 242 0.56 12.08 1.71
C LEU A 242 -0.50 13.08 1.23
N VAL A 243 -1.04 12.90 0.02
CA VAL A 243 -2.05 13.80 -0.56
C VAL A 243 -3.37 13.75 0.21
N GLU A 244 -3.83 12.56 0.59
CA GLU A 244 -5.09 12.39 1.35
C GLU A 244 -4.98 13.00 2.77
N SER A 245 -3.75 13.05 3.29
CA SER A 245 -3.43 13.62 4.60
C SER A 245 -3.16 15.13 4.58
N LEU A 246 -3.05 15.76 3.41
CA LEU A 246 -2.88 17.22 3.30
C LEU A 246 -4.08 18.01 3.82
N ASP A 247 -3.82 19.21 4.35
CA ASP A 247 -4.84 20.19 4.68
C ASP A 247 -5.60 20.61 3.40
N PRO A 248 -6.96 20.50 3.38
CA PRO A 248 -7.75 20.89 2.23
C PRO A 248 -7.52 22.34 1.76
N LYS A 249 -7.15 23.25 2.67
CA LYS A 249 -6.82 24.64 2.31
C LYS A 249 -5.60 24.70 1.41
N ASP A 250 -4.57 23.90 1.71
CA ASP A 250 -3.36 23.83 0.90
C ASP A 250 -3.67 23.18 -0.46
N LEU A 251 -4.57 22.18 -0.51
CA LEU A 251 -5.02 21.58 -1.77
C LEU A 251 -5.83 22.56 -2.64
N SER A 252 -6.71 23.37 -2.04
CA SER A 252 -7.53 24.35 -2.76
C SER A 252 -6.73 25.52 -3.34
N ALA A 253 -5.54 25.79 -2.80
CA ALA A 253 -4.64 26.86 -3.26
C ALA A 253 -3.77 26.43 -4.45
N LEU A 254 -3.82 25.16 -4.86
CA LEU A 254 -3.04 24.64 -5.98
C LEU A 254 -3.75 24.96 -7.30
N GLU A 255 -3.04 25.64 -8.19
CA GLU A 255 -3.60 26.22 -9.44
C GLU A 255 -4.06 25.18 -10.50
N ASN A 256 -4.00 23.87 -10.25
CA ASN A 256 -4.28 22.83 -11.27
C ASN A 256 -5.02 21.60 -10.70
N VAL A 257 -5.96 21.80 -9.79
CA VAL A 257 -6.72 20.68 -9.20
C VAL A 257 -8.07 20.51 -9.89
N GLU A 258 -8.24 19.40 -10.61
CA GLU A 258 -9.52 19.02 -11.20
C GLU A 258 -10.54 18.70 -10.09
N ARG A 259 -11.72 19.32 -10.20
CA ARG A 259 -12.85 19.11 -9.29
C ARG A 259 -13.91 18.27 -9.98
N ASP A 260 -14.58 17.40 -9.23
CA ASP A 260 -15.74 16.66 -9.73
C ASP A 260 -17.01 17.54 -9.78
N ALA A 261 -18.12 16.97 -10.26
CA ALA A 261 -19.40 17.65 -10.40
C ALA A 261 -20.03 18.11 -9.06
N HIS A 262 -19.44 17.72 -7.94
CA HIS A 262 -19.86 18.08 -6.58
C HIS A 262 -18.84 18.99 -5.88
N ASP A 263 -17.93 19.61 -6.65
CA ASP A 263 -16.87 20.51 -6.17
C ASP A 263 -15.81 19.82 -5.28
N ASN A 264 -15.74 18.49 -5.30
CA ASN A 264 -14.70 17.75 -4.57
C ASN A 264 -13.44 17.62 -5.41
N ILE A 265 -12.30 17.79 -4.76
CA ILE A 265 -10.98 17.59 -5.35
C ILE A 265 -10.82 16.11 -5.75
N ARG A 266 -10.49 15.86 -7.02
CA ARG A 266 -10.16 14.51 -7.50
C ARG A 266 -8.73 14.14 -7.12
N ILE A 267 -8.56 13.72 -5.87
CA ILE A 267 -7.26 13.35 -5.30
C ILE A 267 -6.49 12.32 -6.16
N ALA A 268 -7.22 11.39 -6.79
CA ALA A 268 -6.64 10.35 -7.65
C ALA A 268 -6.02 10.87 -8.96
N GLU A 269 -6.36 12.08 -9.39
CA GLU A 269 -5.85 12.72 -10.63
C GLU A 269 -4.81 13.80 -10.32
N ILE A 270 -4.51 14.06 -9.04
CA ILE A 270 -3.48 15.01 -8.63
C ILE A 270 -2.10 14.46 -8.97
N ASN A 271 -1.36 15.17 -9.82
CA ASN A 271 0.05 14.89 -10.07
C ASN A 271 0.92 15.44 -8.93
N PHE A 272 0.86 14.77 -7.79
CA PHE A 272 1.48 15.23 -6.55
C PHE A 272 2.98 15.48 -6.66
N GLY A 273 3.69 14.63 -7.40
CA GLY A 273 5.13 14.78 -7.59
C GLY A 273 5.50 16.04 -8.40
N GLU A 274 4.71 16.41 -9.42
CA GLU A 274 4.93 17.67 -10.16
C GLU A 274 4.59 18.91 -9.31
N ILE A 275 3.56 18.82 -8.46
CA ILE A 275 3.22 19.88 -7.50
C ILE A 275 4.38 20.11 -6.53
N LEU A 276 4.88 19.04 -5.89
CA LEU A 276 6.00 19.13 -4.97
C LEU A 276 7.27 19.63 -5.65
N LYS A 277 7.55 19.16 -6.88
CA LYS A 277 8.67 19.66 -7.68
C LYS A 277 8.56 21.18 -7.88
N SER A 278 7.40 21.69 -8.29
CA SER A 278 7.17 23.13 -8.50
C SER A 278 7.39 23.92 -7.20
N GLU A 279 6.76 23.51 -6.10
CA GLU A 279 6.84 24.23 -4.83
C GLU A 279 8.24 24.19 -4.21
N VAL A 280 8.94 23.04 -4.29
CA VAL A 280 10.34 22.94 -3.86
C VAL A 280 11.24 23.81 -4.73
N GLN A 281 11.05 23.83 -6.05
CA GLN A 281 11.85 24.70 -6.94
C GLN A 281 11.61 26.18 -6.65
N LYS A 282 10.37 26.61 -6.39
CA LYS A 282 10.05 27.98 -5.97
C LYS A 282 10.76 28.32 -4.65
N ARG A 283 10.67 27.43 -3.65
CA ARG A 283 11.31 27.61 -2.34
C ARG A 283 12.84 27.70 -2.45
N LEU A 284 13.48 26.80 -3.21
CA LEU A 284 14.93 26.81 -3.45
C LEU A 284 15.38 28.08 -4.18
N LYS A 285 14.63 28.53 -5.19
CA LYS A 285 14.92 29.79 -5.90
C LYS A 285 14.92 30.99 -4.96
N GLY A 286 13.98 31.02 -4.01
CA GLY A 286 13.94 32.04 -2.95
C GLY A 286 15.16 32.03 -2.01
N LEU A 287 15.88 30.90 -1.94
CA LEU A 287 17.13 30.73 -1.18
C LEU A 287 18.38 30.87 -2.07
N GLY A 288 18.23 31.26 -3.34
CA GLY A 288 19.33 31.38 -4.29
C GLY A 288 19.90 30.04 -4.79
N ILE A 289 19.22 28.92 -4.52
CA ILE A 289 19.68 27.57 -4.88
C ILE A 289 19.06 27.14 -6.21
N LYS A 290 19.91 26.70 -7.14
CA LYS A 290 19.47 26.05 -8.38
C LYS A 290 19.54 24.53 -8.22
N SER A 291 18.42 23.85 -8.46
CA SER A 291 18.35 22.39 -8.48
C SER A 291 17.45 21.90 -9.61
N THR A 292 17.90 20.87 -10.31
CA THR A 292 17.09 20.18 -11.32
C THR A 292 16.37 19.02 -10.66
N ILE A 293 15.04 19.09 -10.63
CA ILE A 293 14.18 18.08 -10.02
C ILE A 293 13.32 17.42 -11.11
N VAL A 294 13.23 16.09 -11.07
CA VAL A 294 12.39 15.27 -11.95
C VAL A 294 11.37 14.51 -11.11
N SER A 295 10.10 14.60 -11.48
CA SER A 295 9.04 13.78 -10.88
C SER A 295 8.88 12.46 -11.63
N LYS A 296 8.66 11.38 -10.89
CA LYS A 296 8.29 10.06 -11.41
C LYS A 296 7.25 9.42 -10.52
N ASN A 297 6.32 8.70 -11.12
CA ASN A 297 5.38 7.83 -10.41
C ASN A 297 5.79 6.39 -10.69
N ILE A 298 5.86 5.57 -9.64
CA ILE A 298 6.05 4.12 -9.79
C ILE A 298 4.91 3.37 -9.13
N GLY A 299 4.38 2.38 -9.82
CA GLY A 299 3.31 1.60 -9.25
C GLY A 299 2.60 0.61 -10.16
N TYR A 300 2.14 1.02 -11.35
CA TYR A 300 1.43 0.12 -12.25
C TYR A 300 2.32 -1.01 -12.75
N GLU A 301 3.58 -0.69 -13.00
CA GLU A 301 4.66 -1.61 -13.33
C GLU A 301 5.01 -2.60 -12.19
N LEU A 302 4.61 -2.30 -10.94
CA LEU A 302 4.86 -3.15 -9.78
C LEU A 302 3.78 -4.24 -9.60
N ARG A 303 2.52 -3.90 -9.92
CA ARG A 303 1.34 -4.69 -9.54
C ARG A 303 1.15 -5.98 -10.35
N CYS A 304 1.69 -6.04 -11.56
CA CYS A 304 1.55 -7.17 -12.47
C CYS A 304 2.89 -7.82 -12.83
N ALA A 305 3.97 -7.49 -12.12
CA ALA A 305 5.24 -8.17 -12.28
C ALA A 305 5.12 -9.66 -11.96
N ASP A 306 5.97 -10.47 -12.59
CA ASP A 306 6.10 -11.88 -12.22
C ASP A 306 6.60 -11.97 -10.77
N PRO A 307 5.96 -12.80 -9.91
CA PRO A 307 6.27 -12.86 -8.49
C PRO A 307 7.69 -13.35 -8.25
N ILE A 308 8.39 -12.75 -7.28
CA ILE A 308 9.68 -13.27 -6.80
C ILE A 308 9.47 -14.57 -6.00
N PRO A 309 10.51 -15.40 -5.77
CA PRO A 309 10.38 -16.66 -5.05
C PRO A 309 9.63 -16.57 -3.71
N PHE A 310 9.86 -15.50 -2.93
CA PHE A 310 9.13 -15.27 -1.67
C PHE A 310 7.61 -15.24 -1.87
N ASP A 311 7.10 -14.37 -2.76
CA ASP A 311 5.66 -14.27 -2.98
C ASP A 311 5.12 -15.53 -3.67
N MET A 312 5.90 -16.17 -4.55
CA MET A 312 5.49 -17.44 -5.16
C MET A 312 5.24 -18.54 -4.14
N GLU A 313 6.16 -18.76 -3.21
CA GLU A 313 6.02 -19.76 -2.14
C GLU A 313 4.88 -19.37 -1.20
N TYR A 314 4.92 -18.13 -0.69
CA TYR A 314 3.94 -17.63 0.27
C TYR A 314 2.50 -17.73 -0.24
N THR A 315 2.25 -17.36 -1.50
CA THR A 315 0.91 -17.43 -2.09
C THR A 315 0.46 -18.85 -2.42
N ARG A 316 1.39 -19.76 -2.73
CA ARG A 316 1.06 -21.18 -2.88
C ARG A 316 0.62 -21.76 -1.55
N ASP A 317 1.31 -21.44 -0.46
CA ASP A 317 0.93 -21.89 0.87
C ASP A 317 -0.42 -21.31 1.30
N LEU A 318 -0.64 -20.00 1.09
CA LEU A 318 -1.92 -19.36 1.37
C LEU A 318 -3.07 -20.00 0.58
N GLY A 319 -2.89 -20.25 -0.72
CA GLY A 319 -3.89 -20.90 -1.56
C GLY A 319 -4.19 -22.32 -1.13
N HIS A 320 -3.15 -23.10 -0.81
CA HIS A 320 -3.30 -24.45 -0.27
C HIS A 320 -4.07 -24.44 1.06
N CYS A 321 -3.65 -23.61 2.02
CA CYS A 321 -4.27 -23.54 3.35
C CYS A 321 -5.72 -23.06 3.27
N ALA A 322 -6.03 -22.09 2.42
CA ALA A 322 -7.41 -21.61 2.24
C ALA A 322 -8.33 -22.69 1.65
N ALA A 323 -7.86 -23.42 0.64
CA ALA A 323 -8.61 -24.56 0.12
C ALA A 323 -8.78 -25.66 1.17
N GLN A 324 -7.71 -26.00 1.90
CA GLN A 324 -7.74 -27.00 2.97
C GLN A 324 -8.71 -26.62 4.10
N PHE A 325 -8.73 -25.35 4.51
CA PHE A 325 -9.64 -24.82 5.52
C PHE A 325 -11.11 -25.01 5.11
N LEU A 326 -11.46 -24.64 3.88
CA LEU A 326 -12.81 -24.81 3.33
C LEU A 326 -13.23 -26.29 3.16
N LEU A 327 -12.28 -27.14 2.76
CA LEU A 327 -12.49 -28.59 2.63
C LEU A 327 -12.74 -29.24 4.00
N ASN A 328 -12.07 -28.75 5.05
CA ASN A 328 -12.23 -29.19 6.44
C ASN A 328 -13.35 -28.44 7.19
N GLU A 329 -14.35 -27.95 6.45
CA GLU A 329 -15.55 -27.33 7.02
C GLU A 329 -15.35 -25.99 7.73
N GLY A 330 -14.16 -25.40 7.62
CA GLY A 330 -13.92 -24.02 8.02
C GLY A 330 -14.66 -23.00 7.15
N THR A 331 -15.03 -21.87 7.74
CA THR A 331 -15.67 -20.74 7.06
C THR A 331 -15.41 -19.42 7.80
N GLY A 332 -15.68 -18.30 7.14
CA GLY A 332 -15.74 -16.99 7.77
C GLY A 332 -14.38 -16.44 8.22
N ALA A 333 -13.31 -16.73 7.49
CA ALA A 333 -11.96 -16.29 7.87
C ALA A 333 -11.12 -15.77 6.70
N MET A 334 -10.27 -14.80 7.01
CA MET A 334 -9.09 -14.45 6.23
C MET A 334 -7.94 -15.40 6.62
N VAL A 335 -7.26 -15.97 5.63
CA VAL A 335 -6.16 -16.89 5.87
C VAL A 335 -4.86 -16.13 6.15
N SER A 336 -4.06 -16.64 7.08
CA SER A 336 -2.72 -16.14 7.35
C SER A 336 -1.76 -17.30 7.65
N ILE A 337 -0.47 -17.05 7.46
CA ILE A 337 0.61 -17.95 7.87
C ILE A 337 1.45 -17.18 8.88
N GLN A 338 1.51 -17.67 10.11
CA GLN A 338 2.22 -17.05 11.23
C GLN A 338 3.19 -18.07 11.78
N ASN A 339 4.48 -17.73 11.84
CA ASN A 339 5.53 -18.65 12.29
C ASN A 339 5.46 -20.02 11.58
N TYR A 340 5.29 -20.01 10.24
CA TYR A 340 5.13 -21.20 9.39
C TYR A 340 3.90 -22.07 9.70
N ARG A 341 2.91 -21.54 10.41
CA ARG A 341 1.66 -22.23 10.73
C ARG A 341 0.48 -21.49 10.15
N PHE A 342 -0.47 -22.23 9.60
CA PHE A 342 -1.76 -21.69 9.22
C PHE A 342 -2.49 -21.17 10.46
N VAL A 343 -2.95 -19.92 10.41
CA VAL A 343 -3.78 -19.31 11.44
C VAL A 343 -4.95 -18.60 10.76
N PRO A 344 -6.20 -19.02 11.00
CA PRO A 344 -7.37 -18.31 10.49
C PRO A 344 -7.62 -17.04 11.33
N LEU A 345 -7.82 -15.93 10.64
CA LEU A 345 -8.28 -14.67 11.24
C LEU A 345 -9.76 -14.51 10.90
N TYR A 346 -10.64 -14.81 11.85
CA TYR A 346 -12.08 -14.82 11.58
C TYR A 346 -12.61 -13.40 11.34
N PHE A 347 -13.48 -13.24 10.34
CA PHE A 347 -14.02 -11.93 9.96
C PHE A 347 -14.65 -11.17 11.13
N LYS A 348 -15.37 -11.88 12.00
CA LYS A 348 -16.01 -11.32 13.19
C LYS A 348 -15.03 -10.65 14.17
N ASP A 349 -13.76 -11.04 14.13
CA ASP A 349 -12.72 -10.55 15.05
C ASP A 349 -11.89 -9.41 14.42
N ILE A 350 -11.91 -9.26 13.09
CA ILE A 350 -11.05 -8.30 12.35
C ILE A 350 -11.84 -7.22 11.58
N ILE A 351 -13.15 -7.38 11.43
CA ILE A 351 -14.03 -6.35 10.83
C ILE A 351 -14.67 -5.57 11.97
N ASP A 352 -14.50 -4.24 11.94
CA ASP A 352 -15.15 -3.35 12.90
C ASP A 352 -16.66 -3.30 12.62
N PRO A 353 -17.51 -3.68 13.60
CA PRO A 353 -18.97 -3.74 13.42
C PRO A 353 -19.61 -2.36 13.20
N LYS A 354 -18.95 -1.26 13.58
CA LYS A 354 -19.47 0.10 13.37
C LYS A 354 -19.13 0.62 11.99
N SER A 355 -17.88 0.48 11.58
CA SER A 355 -17.41 1.04 10.31
C SER A 355 -17.61 0.09 9.12
N ASN A 356 -17.92 -1.18 9.37
CA ASN A 356 -18.01 -2.22 8.34
C ASN A 356 -16.72 -2.33 7.51
N LYS A 357 -15.58 -2.04 8.14
CA LYS A 357 -14.25 -2.04 7.51
C LYS A 357 -13.29 -2.81 8.38
N MET A 358 -12.29 -3.42 7.72
CA MET A 358 -11.13 -3.92 8.43
C MET A 358 -10.29 -2.75 8.94
N LYS A 359 -9.65 -2.96 10.08
CA LYS A 359 -8.62 -2.03 10.54
C LYS A 359 -7.51 -1.96 9.49
N ILE A 360 -7.01 -0.74 9.24
CA ILE A 360 -5.88 -0.54 8.34
C ILE A 360 -4.62 -0.63 9.18
N ARG A 361 -3.66 -1.43 8.73
CA ARG A 361 -2.35 -1.51 9.35
C ARG A 361 -1.46 -0.39 8.84
N MET A 362 -1.28 0.64 9.66
CA MET A 362 -0.37 1.77 9.38
C MET A 362 1.09 1.38 9.64
N VAL A 363 2.04 2.13 9.09
CA VAL A 363 3.45 2.03 9.51
C VAL A 363 3.57 2.49 10.97
N ASP A 364 4.18 1.65 11.80
CA ASP A 364 4.51 2.03 13.17
C ASP A 364 5.81 2.84 13.19
N VAL A 365 5.67 4.17 13.34
CA VAL A 365 6.81 5.11 13.42
C VAL A 365 7.58 5.03 14.74
N SER A 366 7.03 4.35 15.76
CA SER A 366 7.76 4.09 17.00
C SER A 366 8.66 2.85 16.90
N SER A 367 8.45 1.99 15.90
CA SER A 367 9.21 0.76 15.72
C SER A 367 10.67 1.01 15.33
N GLU A 368 11.57 0.12 15.77
CA GLU A 368 12.98 0.14 15.35
C GLU A 368 13.10 -0.01 13.83
N TYR A 369 12.17 -0.72 13.19
CA TYR A 369 12.13 -0.84 11.74
C TYR A 369 12.07 0.55 11.08
N TYR A 370 11.18 1.42 11.52
CA TYR A 370 11.07 2.77 10.98
C TYR A 370 12.23 3.65 11.45
N GLN A 371 12.52 3.65 12.76
CA GLN A 371 13.54 4.52 13.37
C GLN A 371 14.93 4.30 12.77
N ILE A 372 15.31 3.06 12.48
CA ILE A 372 16.56 2.74 11.78
C ILE A 372 16.55 3.34 10.36
N ALA A 373 15.44 3.23 9.64
CA ALA A 373 15.32 3.79 8.29
C ALA A 373 15.49 5.30 8.32
N GLN A 374 14.76 5.99 9.20
CA GLN A 374 14.78 7.43 9.37
C GLN A 374 16.20 7.94 9.74
N LYS A 375 16.93 7.21 10.59
CA LYS A 375 18.32 7.53 10.96
C LYS A 375 19.32 7.45 9.81
N TYR A 376 19.05 6.72 8.73
CA TYR A 376 19.90 6.70 7.53
C TYR A 376 19.48 7.73 6.48
N MET A 377 18.31 8.35 6.62
CA MET A 377 17.85 9.39 5.69
C MET A 377 18.58 10.72 5.96
N ILE A 378 18.79 11.47 4.88
CA ILE A 378 19.31 12.83 4.95
C ILE A 378 18.15 13.80 5.22
N ARG A 379 18.09 14.27 6.46
CA ARG A 379 17.11 15.24 6.97
C ARG A 379 17.80 16.21 7.90
N LEU A 380 17.21 17.39 8.06
CA LEU A 380 17.58 18.29 9.15
C LEU A 380 17.17 17.64 10.48
N ARG A 381 18.07 17.67 11.46
CA ARG A 381 17.95 17.06 12.78
C ARG A 381 18.37 18.05 13.84
N LYS A 382 18.09 17.73 15.10
CA LYS A 382 18.44 18.56 16.24
C LYS A 382 19.93 18.91 16.25
N GLU A 383 20.79 17.95 15.93
CA GLU A 383 22.24 18.13 15.93
C GLU A 383 22.70 19.20 14.94
N ASP A 384 21.99 19.37 13.82
CA ASP A 384 22.31 20.35 12.79
C ASP A 384 22.08 21.80 13.25
N PHE A 385 21.28 22.01 14.31
CA PHE A 385 21.00 23.32 14.89
C PHE A 385 21.76 23.56 16.20
N THR A 386 22.14 22.49 16.92
CA THR A 386 22.90 22.62 18.16
C THR A 386 24.41 22.72 17.93
N ASP A 387 24.93 22.16 16.84
CA ASP A 387 26.33 22.33 16.45
C ASP A 387 26.49 23.58 15.60
N ALA A 388 27.21 24.58 16.14
CA ALA A 388 27.46 25.85 15.47
C ALA A 388 28.19 25.70 14.13
N HIS A 389 29.05 24.69 13.99
CA HIS A 389 29.77 24.44 12.74
C HIS A 389 28.83 23.91 11.65
N GLU A 390 27.99 22.93 11.97
CA GLU A 390 27.01 22.39 11.03
C GLU A 390 25.95 23.44 10.66
N LEU A 391 25.47 24.22 11.64
CA LEU A 391 24.51 25.30 11.39
C LEU A 391 25.09 26.37 10.45
N ALA A 392 26.34 26.80 10.69
CA ALA A 392 27.03 27.76 9.83
C ALA A 392 27.18 27.23 8.40
N LYS A 393 27.49 25.94 8.26
CA LYS A 393 27.64 25.26 6.96
C LYS A 393 26.33 25.21 6.19
N LEU A 394 25.20 24.95 6.86
CA LEU A 394 23.87 24.95 6.24
C LEU A 394 23.41 26.36 5.86
N ALA A 395 23.61 27.34 6.74
CA ALA A 395 23.27 28.74 6.49
C ALA A 395 24.08 29.34 5.33
N ALA A 396 25.34 28.92 5.16
CA ALA A 396 26.18 29.32 4.03
C ALA A 396 25.61 28.83 2.68
N ILE A 397 25.01 27.63 2.62
CA ILE A 397 24.39 27.11 1.38
C ILE A 397 23.19 27.98 0.94
N THR A 398 22.46 28.56 1.89
CA THR A 398 21.29 29.42 1.60
C THR A 398 21.62 30.91 1.55
N ASN A 399 22.88 31.30 1.71
CA ASN A 399 23.32 32.70 1.83
C ASN A 399 22.55 33.50 2.92
N GLN A 400 22.28 32.85 4.06
CA GLN A 400 21.54 33.45 5.17
C GLN A 400 22.40 33.49 6.44
N SER A 401 21.99 34.30 7.42
CA SER A 401 22.54 34.19 8.78
C SER A 401 22.07 32.89 9.44
N MET A 402 22.82 32.40 10.44
CA MET A 402 22.46 31.22 11.21
C MET A 402 21.07 31.36 11.86
N GLU A 403 20.77 32.51 12.46
CA GLU A 403 19.47 32.81 13.08
C GLU A 403 18.31 32.75 12.07
N ASN A 404 18.51 33.28 10.86
CA ASN A 404 17.49 33.25 9.80
C ASN A 404 17.28 31.85 9.23
N PHE A 405 18.34 31.02 9.17
CA PHE A 405 18.22 29.62 8.77
C PHE A 405 17.47 28.82 9.85
N GLU A 406 17.88 28.98 11.11
CA GLU A 406 17.29 28.28 12.24
C GLU A 406 15.80 28.60 12.36
N SER A 407 15.41 29.88 12.38
CA SER A 407 14.00 30.30 12.45
C SER A 407 13.12 29.75 11.31
N GLN A 408 13.71 29.43 10.15
CA GLN A 408 12.97 28.88 9.02
C GLN A 408 12.82 27.37 9.03
N PHE A 409 13.75 26.63 9.64
CA PHE A 409 13.83 25.16 9.49
C PHE A 409 13.86 24.38 10.80
N SER A 410 14.16 24.99 11.95
CA SER A 410 14.26 24.28 13.24
C SER A 410 12.93 23.63 13.66
N TYR A 411 11.80 24.19 13.23
CA TYR A 411 10.47 23.63 13.46
C TYR A 411 10.24 22.25 12.83
N LEU A 412 11.10 21.84 11.88
CA LEU A 412 11.06 20.51 11.27
C LEU A 412 11.64 19.41 12.17
N VAL A 413 12.45 19.79 13.16
CA VAL A 413 13.05 18.86 14.11
C VAL A 413 11.95 18.26 14.98
N GLY A 414 11.92 16.93 15.14
CA GLY A 414 10.87 16.23 15.87
C GLY A 414 9.76 15.65 14.99
N LEU A 415 9.61 16.10 13.73
CA LEU A 415 8.62 15.53 12.81
C LEU A 415 9.03 14.11 12.39
N GLY A 416 8.19 13.14 12.78
CA GLY A 416 8.40 11.72 12.49
C GLY A 416 9.24 10.97 13.52
N ASP A 417 9.63 11.59 14.65
CA ASP A 417 10.49 10.94 15.65
C ASP A 417 9.73 9.93 16.54
N GLY A 418 8.41 9.80 16.41
CA GLY A 418 7.58 8.82 17.14
C GLY A 418 7.51 9.05 18.66
N THR A 419 8.36 9.92 19.19
CA THR A 419 8.33 10.42 20.56
C THR A 419 7.39 11.61 20.62
N SER A 420 6.12 11.36 20.98
CA SER A 420 5.34 12.40 21.64
C SER A 420 6.04 12.69 22.96
N GLU A 421 6.80 13.78 23.03
CA GLU A 421 7.12 14.38 24.32
C GLU A 421 5.77 14.75 24.94
N LYS A 422 5.34 13.96 25.93
CA LYS A 422 4.28 14.33 26.87
C LYS A 422 4.71 15.62 27.55
N ASN A 423 4.37 16.77 26.97
CA ASN A 423 4.32 18.04 27.67
C ASN A 423 3.07 18.06 28.57
N SER A 424 3.07 17.21 29.60
CA SER A 424 2.29 17.44 30.82
C SER A 424 3.20 18.14 31.82
N LYS A 425 3.46 19.43 31.59
CA LYS A 425 3.97 20.32 32.63
C LYS A 425 2.78 20.89 33.41
N GLU A 426 2.74 20.51 34.68
CA GLU A 426 2.32 21.35 35.82
C GLU A 426 0.99 22.09 35.68
N LYS A 427 -0.09 21.38 35.99
CA LYS A 427 -1.17 21.93 36.81
C LYS A 427 -1.48 20.88 37.86
N ASP A 428 -0.90 21.06 39.04
CA ASP A 428 -1.51 20.79 40.34
C ASP A 428 -0.48 21.19 41.40
N ALA A 429 -0.58 22.45 41.80
CA ALA A 429 -0.22 22.97 43.11
C ALA A 429 -1.49 23.57 43.70
#